data_AF-B6YT99-F1
#
_entry.id   AF-B6YT99-F1
#
_cell.length_a   1.000
_cell.length_b   1.000
_cell.length_c   1.000
_cell.angle_alpha   90.00
_cell.angle_beta   90.00
_cell.angle_gamma   90.00
#
_symmetry.space_group_name_H-M   'P 1'
#
loop_
_entity.id
_entity.type
_entity.pdbx_description
1 polymer ?
#
loop_
_entity_poly.entity_id
_entity_poly.type
_entity_poly.pdbx_seq_one_letter_code
_entity_poly.pdbx_strand_id
1 'polypeptide(L)'
;MKKFVAVLLILTVFICGCINQETTSPTPTQSSATTSSLQASFAIKVSGLTTGEITPEELQSLGGVEFNATLVKSTGAKINNTYVGVPLKKVFEKLGIDESKVKWVRFRAEDGYEITLSMDDLKNAYLCWEENGEPLGPDNGGPIKLVIPDQPGKLWLKWLSEIKLIGDENAVVIHGKTKVTVVVTREDIDELMKSFGMEVTVELRGENVTFSGVPLKLFLDKARPDDDAVNITFIAKDGYSATLDFMAVYENDKAILTPDFRVVIPGEPSRTWVKDLKEIVIG
;
A
#
# COMPACT_ATOMS: atom_id res chain seq x y z
N MET A 1 -11.62 64.87 12.79
CA MET A 1 -10.91 66.15 13.03
C MET A 1 -9.41 65.89 12.96
N LYS A 2 -8.72 66.57 12.02
CA LYS A 2 -7.29 66.87 11.80
C LYS A 2 -6.23 66.08 12.63
N LYS A 3 -5.09 65.62 12.09
CA LYS A 3 -4.11 66.38 11.29
C LYS A 3 -3.19 65.49 10.41
N PHE A 4 -2.97 65.99 9.20
CA PHE A 4 -1.83 65.74 8.29
C PHE A 4 -0.49 66.20 8.90
N VAL A 5 0.61 65.54 8.54
CA VAL A 5 1.87 66.19 8.09
C VAL A 5 2.56 65.28 7.06
N ALA A 6 2.96 65.89 5.93
CA ALA A 6 3.68 65.32 4.80
C ALA A 6 5.07 65.96 4.67
N VAL A 7 6.05 65.22 4.14
CA VAL A 7 7.36 65.69 3.62
C VAL A 7 7.77 64.64 2.56
N LEU A 8 7.64 64.81 1.22
CA LEU A 8 8.23 65.71 0.21
C LEU A 8 9.76 65.50 0.03
N LEU A 9 10.22 64.61 -0.87
CA LEU A 9 10.54 64.77 -2.31
C LEU A 9 11.95 65.34 -2.56
N ILE A 10 12.77 64.66 -3.36
CA ILE A 10 13.67 65.26 -4.38
C ILE A 10 14.02 64.18 -5.41
N LEU A 11 13.72 64.52 -6.66
CA LEU A 11 14.01 63.85 -7.92
C LEU A 11 15.17 64.61 -8.57
N THR A 12 16.21 63.93 -9.05
CA THR A 12 17.22 64.53 -9.95
C THR A 12 17.50 63.59 -11.13
N VAL A 13 17.21 64.11 -12.31
CA VAL A 13 17.53 63.57 -13.64
C VAL A 13 18.88 64.17 -14.07
N PHE A 14 19.76 63.36 -14.66
CA PHE A 14 20.83 63.85 -15.53
C PHE A 14 21.00 62.93 -16.75
N ILE A 15 21.05 63.56 -17.93
CA ILE A 15 21.18 62.98 -19.27
C ILE A 15 22.63 63.18 -19.74
N CYS A 16 23.22 62.18 -20.39
CA CYS A 16 24.25 62.22 -21.46
C CYS A 16 24.87 60.80 -21.53
N GLY A 17 25.27 60.19 -22.63
CA GLY A 17 25.51 60.57 -24.02
C GLY A 17 26.33 59.39 -24.62
N CYS A 18 26.17 59.11 -25.91
CA CYS A 18 26.70 57.95 -26.64
C CYS A 18 28.22 57.75 -26.56
N ILE A 19 28.71 56.51 -26.80
CA ILE A 19 29.82 56.18 -27.72
C ILE A 19 30.01 54.64 -27.81
N ASN A 20 30.13 54.14 -29.05
CA ASN A 20 30.57 52.78 -29.40
C ASN A 20 32.07 52.60 -29.13
N GLN A 21 32.47 51.44 -28.61
CA GLN A 21 33.72 50.79 -29.03
C GLN A 21 33.52 49.26 -29.05
N GLU A 22 33.57 48.70 -30.25
CA GLU A 22 34.00 47.32 -30.47
C GLU A 22 35.41 47.16 -29.89
N THR A 23 35.72 46.02 -29.25
CA THR A 23 36.95 45.22 -29.50
C THR A 23 36.86 43.89 -28.72
N THR A 24 37.25 42.85 -29.44
CA THR A 24 37.34 41.41 -29.21
C THR A 24 38.13 40.93 -27.98
N SER A 25 37.70 39.79 -27.39
CA SER A 25 38.56 38.66 -26.92
C SER A 25 37.78 37.61 -26.10
N PRO A 26 38.27 36.36 -25.96
CA PRO A 26 37.56 35.17 -26.44
C PRO A 26 36.74 34.39 -25.41
N THR A 27 35.79 33.64 -25.97
CA THR A 27 35.09 32.45 -25.45
C THR A 27 35.93 31.59 -24.50
N PRO A 28 35.44 31.29 -23.28
CA PRO A 28 35.77 30.05 -22.61
C PRO A 28 34.80 28.98 -23.12
N THR A 29 35.36 28.04 -23.89
CA THR A 29 34.75 26.75 -24.22
C THR A 29 34.29 26.09 -22.93
N GLN A 30 32.98 26.08 -22.67
CA GLN A 30 32.42 25.23 -21.62
C GLN A 30 32.37 23.81 -22.15
N SER A 31 33.39 23.07 -21.72
CA SER A 31 33.46 21.64 -21.55
C SER A 31 32.08 21.06 -21.23
N SER A 32 31.60 20.21 -22.14
CA SER A 32 30.51 19.27 -21.93
C SER A 32 30.86 18.35 -20.77
N ALA A 33 30.38 18.70 -19.58
CA ALA A 33 30.33 17.80 -18.45
C ALA A 33 29.15 16.84 -18.65
N THR A 34 29.46 15.62 -19.06
CA THR A 34 28.55 14.48 -18.97
C THR A 34 28.31 14.20 -17.49
N THR A 35 27.30 14.81 -16.90
CA THR A 35 26.78 14.40 -15.60
C THR A 35 25.97 13.13 -15.83
N SER A 36 26.66 11.99 -15.86
CA SER A 36 26.05 10.68 -15.64
C SER A 36 25.55 10.65 -14.20
N SER A 37 24.32 11.11 -14.01
CA SER A 37 23.61 10.91 -12.77
C SER A 37 23.21 9.43 -12.73
N LEU A 38 23.65 8.74 -11.68
CA LEU A 38 23.08 7.46 -11.26
C LEU A 38 21.68 7.74 -10.75
N GLN A 39 20.75 7.98 -11.67
CA GLN A 39 19.33 8.04 -11.37
C GLN A 39 18.90 6.59 -11.21
N ALA A 40 18.53 6.19 -9.98
CA ALA A 40 18.00 4.85 -9.74
C ALA A 40 16.78 4.66 -10.65
N SER A 41 16.88 3.71 -11.58
CA SER A 41 15.78 3.36 -12.47
C SER A 41 14.64 2.80 -11.61
N PHE A 42 13.46 3.37 -11.73
CA PHE A 42 12.26 2.87 -11.07
C PHE A 42 11.99 1.42 -11.50
N ALA A 43 11.70 0.55 -10.53
CA ALA A 43 11.29 -0.83 -10.77
C ALA A 43 10.21 -1.21 -9.76
N ILE A 44 9.24 -2.02 -10.20
CA ILE A 44 8.24 -2.59 -9.31
C ILE A 44 8.87 -3.80 -8.63
N LYS A 45 8.95 -3.76 -7.30
CA LYS A 45 9.51 -4.86 -6.51
C LYS A 45 8.47 -5.96 -6.35
N VAL A 46 8.91 -7.21 -6.44
CA VAL A 46 8.09 -8.39 -6.16
C VAL A 46 8.68 -9.13 -4.98
N SER A 47 7.84 -9.52 -4.02
CA SER A 47 8.26 -10.17 -2.78
C SER A 47 7.22 -11.19 -2.26
N GLY A 48 7.54 -11.86 -1.15
CA GLY A 48 6.68 -12.86 -0.52
C GLY A 48 7.04 -14.26 -0.99
N LEU A 49 6.11 -14.97 -1.64
CA LEU A 49 6.34 -16.34 -2.15
C LEU A 49 7.48 -16.44 -3.18
N THR A 50 7.73 -15.35 -3.90
CA THR A 50 8.85 -15.19 -4.85
C THR A 50 9.41 -13.78 -4.70
N THR A 51 10.71 -13.62 -4.90
CA THR A 51 11.37 -12.30 -4.95
C THR A 51 11.83 -11.99 -6.36
N GLY A 52 11.64 -10.75 -6.79
CA GLY A 52 12.09 -10.26 -8.09
C GLY A 52 11.81 -8.77 -8.25
N GLU A 53 12.00 -8.27 -9.45
CA GLU A 53 11.63 -6.92 -9.83
C GLU A 53 11.28 -6.91 -11.32
N ILE A 54 10.51 -5.90 -11.74
CA ILE A 54 10.21 -5.66 -13.14
C ILE A 54 10.25 -4.16 -13.43
N THR A 55 11.02 -3.76 -14.44
CA THR A 55 11.08 -2.36 -14.86
C THR A 55 9.91 -2.02 -15.80
N PRO A 56 9.54 -0.74 -15.97
CA PRO A 56 8.55 -0.33 -16.96
C PRO A 56 8.89 -0.80 -18.38
N GLU A 57 10.17 -0.76 -18.77
CA GLU A 57 10.62 -1.19 -20.10
C GLU A 57 10.41 -2.69 -20.30
N GLU A 58 10.76 -3.49 -19.29
CA GLU A 58 10.51 -4.94 -19.31
C GLU A 58 9.02 -5.23 -19.37
N LEU A 59 8.20 -4.52 -18.58
CA LEU A 59 6.75 -4.65 -18.58
C LEU A 59 6.14 -4.35 -19.97
N GLN A 60 6.57 -3.26 -20.60
CA GLN A 60 6.14 -2.87 -21.95
C GLN A 60 6.55 -3.92 -22.99
N SER A 61 7.74 -4.53 -22.84
CA SER A 61 8.23 -5.57 -23.75
C SER A 61 7.40 -6.85 -23.75
N LEU A 62 6.54 -7.07 -22.73
CA LEU A 62 5.61 -8.22 -22.66
C LEU A 62 4.42 -8.12 -23.64
N GLY A 63 4.31 -7.00 -24.38
CA GLY A 63 3.28 -6.76 -25.38
C GLY A 63 1.97 -6.31 -24.74
N GLY A 64 1.85 -4.99 -24.56
CA GLY A 64 0.63 -4.35 -24.05
C GLY A 64 -0.55 -4.48 -25.01
N VAL A 65 -1.74 -4.41 -24.44
CA VAL A 65 -3.01 -4.38 -25.16
C VAL A 65 -3.76 -3.11 -24.81
N GLU A 66 -4.41 -2.52 -25.81
CA GLU A 66 -5.33 -1.42 -25.61
C GLU A 66 -6.72 -1.97 -25.25
N PHE A 67 -7.36 -1.40 -24.24
CA PHE A 67 -8.72 -1.77 -23.83
C PHE A 67 -9.47 -0.60 -23.20
N ASN A 68 -10.81 -0.65 -23.27
CA ASN A 68 -11.67 0.31 -22.61
C ASN A 68 -12.04 -0.18 -21.20
N ALA A 69 -12.04 0.72 -20.22
CA ALA A 69 -12.52 0.40 -18.88
C ALA A 69 -13.27 1.59 -18.25
N THR A 70 -14.30 1.29 -17.45
CA THR A 70 -15.09 2.29 -16.74
C THR A 70 -14.67 2.35 -15.27
N LEU A 71 -14.04 3.45 -14.86
CA LEU A 71 -13.74 3.73 -13.46
C LEU A 71 -15.00 4.23 -12.76
N VAL A 72 -15.47 3.47 -11.77
CA VAL A 72 -16.60 3.86 -10.91
C VAL A 72 -16.05 4.43 -9.60
N LYS A 73 -16.29 5.73 -9.35
CA LYS A 73 -15.92 6.42 -8.11
C LYS A 73 -16.82 5.97 -6.95
N SER A 74 -16.38 6.20 -5.71
CA SER A 74 -17.20 5.99 -4.51
C SER A 74 -18.49 6.81 -4.50
N THR A 75 -18.53 7.93 -5.23
CA THR A 75 -19.73 8.77 -5.41
C THR A 75 -20.70 8.21 -6.45
N GLY A 76 -20.37 7.11 -7.13
CA GLY A 76 -21.15 6.53 -8.24
C GLY A 76 -20.87 7.15 -9.61
N ALA A 77 -20.08 8.23 -9.68
CA ALA A 77 -19.67 8.81 -10.96
C ALA A 77 -18.84 7.82 -11.78
N LYS A 78 -19.15 7.71 -13.08
CA LYS A 78 -18.50 6.82 -14.03
C LYS A 78 -17.60 7.61 -14.97
N ILE A 79 -16.37 7.13 -15.15
CA ILE A 79 -15.39 7.71 -16.08
C ILE A 79 -14.96 6.60 -17.03
N ASN A 80 -15.17 6.79 -18.33
CA ASN A 80 -14.71 5.85 -19.34
C ASN A 80 -13.36 6.31 -19.86
N ASN A 81 -12.38 5.42 -19.85
CA ASN A 81 -11.05 5.66 -20.38
C ASN A 81 -10.61 4.48 -21.24
N THR A 82 -9.68 4.76 -22.13
CA THR A 82 -8.87 3.75 -22.81
C THR A 82 -7.56 3.58 -22.06
N TYR A 83 -7.09 2.36 -21.85
CA TYR A 83 -5.83 2.05 -21.21
C TYR A 83 -4.96 1.19 -22.12
N VAL A 84 -3.64 1.37 -22.02
CA VAL A 84 -2.66 0.42 -22.57
C VAL A 84 -1.87 -0.18 -21.41
N GLY A 85 -1.87 -1.51 -21.35
CA GLY A 85 -1.23 -2.26 -20.29
C GLY A 85 -1.08 -3.73 -20.60
N VAL A 86 -0.48 -4.47 -19.68
CA VAL A 86 -0.31 -5.91 -19.77
C VAL A 86 -1.14 -6.62 -18.71
N PRO A 87 -1.80 -7.75 -19.02
CA PRO A 87 -2.45 -8.57 -18.00
C PRO A 87 -1.45 -8.95 -16.89
N LEU A 88 -1.86 -8.85 -15.63
CA LEU A 88 -1.03 -9.21 -14.46
C LEU A 88 -0.51 -10.66 -14.58
N LYS A 89 -1.31 -11.55 -15.16
CA LYS A 89 -0.92 -12.92 -15.45
C LYS A 89 0.36 -13.05 -16.28
N LYS A 90 0.55 -12.22 -17.32
CA LYS A 90 1.78 -12.26 -18.13
C LYS A 90 3.01 -11.82 -17.31
N VAL A 91 2.81 -10.93 -16.34
CA VAL A 91 3.88 -10.52 -15.40
C VAL A 91 4.26 -11.71 -14.51
N PHE A 92 3.26 -12.46 -14.04
CA PHE A 92 3.48 -13.67 -13.27
C PHE A 92 4.22 -14.75 -14.07
N GLU A 93 3.81 -14.99 -15.31
CA GLU A 93 4.49 -15.90 -16.23
C GLU A 93 5.96 -15.48 -16.47
N LYS A 94 6.21 -14.19 -16.72
CA LYS A 94 7.55 -13.64 -16.92
C LYS A 94 8.47 -13.84 -15.71
N LEU A 95 7.93 -13.69 -14.50
CA LEU A 95 8.68 -13.82 -13.25
C LEU A 95 8.70 -15.26 -12.71
N GLY A 96 8.10 -16.22 -13.42
CA GLY A 96 8.05 -17.62 -12.99
C GLY A 96 7.23 -17.84 -11.70
N ILE A 97 6.21 -17.01 -11.47
CA ILE A 97 5.35 -17.09 -10.29
C ILE A 97 4.35 -18.23 -10.47
N ASP A 98 4.32 -19.14 -9.49
CA ASP A 98 3.34 -20.23 -9.43
C ASP A 98 2.03 -19.72 -8.80
N GLU A 99 1.09 -19.31 -9.65
CA GLU A 99 -0.22 -18.77 -9.24
C GLU A 99 -1.00 -19.70 -8.31
N SER A 100 -0.79 -21.03 -8.41
CA SER A 100 -1.51 -22.01 -7.58
C SER A 100 -1.17 -21.90 -6.09
N LYS A 101 -0.04 -21.27 -5.75
CA LYS A 101 0.40 -21.03 -4.37
C LYS A 101 0.02 -19.66 -3.85
N VAL A 102 -0.39 -18.74 -4.73
CA VAL A 102 -0.76 -17.38 -4.37
C VAL A 102 -2.24 -17.36 -4.02
N LYS A 103 -2.57 -16.90 -2.82
CA LYS A 103 -3.97 -16.71 -2.38
C LYS A 103 -4.37 -15.24 -2.44
N TRP A 104 -3.45 -14.38 -2.02
CA TRP A 104 -3.62 -12.93 -1.97
C TRP A 104 -2.44 -12.23 -2.61
N VAL A 105 -2.69 -11.07 -3.20
CA VAL A 105 -1.65 -10.16 -3.70
C VAL A 105 -1.86 -8.81 -3.05
N ARG A 106 -0.82 -8.32 -2.38
CA ARG A 106 -0.80 -6.96 -1.84
C ARG A 106 -0.03 -6.05 -2.78
N PHE A 107 -0.67 -4.99 -3.21
CA PHE A 107 -0.09 -3.93 -4.02
C PHE A 107 0.18 -2.74 -3.12
N ARG A 108 1.38 -2.16 -3.23
CA ARG A 108 1.78 -0.95 -2.51
C ARG A 108 2.11 0.15 -3.50
N ALA A 109 1.63 1.35 -3.20
CA ALA A 109 1.95 2.57 -3.91
C ALA A 109 3.20 3.23 -3.29
N GLU A 110 3.87 4.08 -4.06
CA GLU A 110 5.03 4.85 -3.59
C GLU A 110 4.74 5.72 -2.36
N ASP A 111 3.51 6.23 -2.22
CA ASP A 111 3.06 7.02 -1.05
C ASP A 111 2.76 6.16 0.20
N GLY A 112 2.94 4.85 0.11
CA GLY A 112 2.70 3.90 1.19
C GLY A 112 1.26 3.38 1.26
N TYR A 113 0.35 3.81 0.38
CA TYR A 113 -0.99 3.23 0.31
C TYR A 113 -0.93 1.77 -0.16
N GLU A 114 -1.75 0.91 0.46
CA GLU A 114 -1.78 -0.51 0.15
C GLU A 114 -3.20 -1.01 -0.06
N ILE A 115 -3.34 -1.94 -1.00
CA ILE A 115 -4.54 -2.78 -1.13
C ILE A 115 -4.12 -4.24 -1.18
N THR A 116 -4.92 -5.13 -0.59
CA THR A 116 -4.74 -6.58 -0.73
C THR A 116 -5.98 -7.15 -1.39
N LEU A 117 -5.79 -7.93 -2.45
CA LEU A 117 -6.85 -8.52 -3.26
C LEU A 117 -6.64 -10.03 -3.37
N SER A 118 -7.74 -10.77 -3.46
CA SER A 118 -7.66 -12.21 -3.73
C SER A 118 -7.24 -12.47 -5.18
N MET A 119 -6.68 -13.64 -5.47
CA MET A 119 -6.46 -14.05 -6.86
C MET A 119 -7.76 -14.09 -7.69
N ASP A 120 -8.91 -14.33 -7.05
CA ASP A 120 -10.21 -14.31 -7.72
C ASP A 120 -10.61 -12.90 -8.17
N ASP A 121 -10.31 -11.87 -7.37
CA ASP A 121 -10.57 -10.46 -7.70
C ASP A 121 -9.63 -9.92 -8.78
N LEU A 122 -8.52 -10.62 -9.05
CA LEU A 122 -7.45 -10.18 -9.95
C LEU A 122 -7.50 -10.84 -11.34
N LYS A 123 -8.53 -11.64 -11.64
CA LYS A 123 -8.68 -12.36 -12.92
C LYS A 123 -8.54 -11.46 -14.15
N ASN A 124 -9.03 -10.23 -14.06
CA ASN A 124 -8.98 -9.23 -15.12
C ASN A 124 -8.08 -8.03 -14.76
N ALA A 125 -7.04 -8.24 -13.93
CA ALA A 125 -6.12 -7.18 -13.55
C ALA A 125 -5.04 -6.90 -14.62
N TYR A 126 -4.73 -5.63 -14.81
CA TYR A 126 -3.72 -5.13 -15.74
C TYR A 126 -2.77 -4.16 -15.05
N LEU A 127 -1.49 -4.21 -15.42
CA LEU A 127 -0.52 -3.16 -15.13
C LEU A 127 -0.43 -2.23 -16.35
N CYS A 128 -0.92 -1.01 -16.21
CA CYS A 128 -1.06 -0.05 -17.30
C CYS A 128 -0.03 1.08 -17.18
N TRP A 129 0.39 1.59 -18.34
CA TRP A 129 1.35 2.71 -18.47
C TRP A 129 0.84 3.83 -19.39
N GLU A 130 -0.29 3.67 -20.08
CA GLU A 130 -0.97 4.74 -20.83
C GLU A 130 -2.46 4.82 -20.47
N GLU A 131 -3.01 6.03 -20.57
CA GLU A 131 -4.42 6.34 -20.43
C GLU A 131 -4.83 7.37 -21.50
N ASN A 132 -5.87 7.04 -22.27
CA ASN A 132 -6.42 7.88 -23.35
C ASN A 132 -5.39 8.31 -24.41
N GLY A 133 -4.46 7.40 -24.75
CA GLY A 133 -3.44 7.61 -25.80
C GLY A 133 -2.20 8.37 -25.33
N GLU A 134 -2.12 8.73 -24.04
CA GLU A 134 -0.96 9.42 -23.46
C GLU A 134 -0.33 8.56 -22.35
N PRO A 135 1.00 8.61 -22.16
CA PRO A 135 1.65 8.00 -21.01
C PRO A 135 1.05 8.48 -19.69
N LEU A 136 0.92 7.56 -18.72
CA LEU A 136 0.49 7.92 -17.37
C LEU A 136 1.52 8.87 -16.73
N GLY A 137 1.08 10.09 -16.44
CA GLY A 137 1.80 11.04 -15.62
C GLY A 137 1.54 10.84 -14.12
N PRO A 138 2.16 11.67 -13.26
CA PRO A 138 1.97 11.57 -11.82
C PRO A 138 0.50 11.70 -11.38
N ASP A 139 -0.26 12.64 -11.93
CA ASP A 139 -1.64 12.91 -11.46
C ASP A 139 -2.63 11.76 -11.73
N ASN A 140 -2.44 11.04 -12.84
CA ASN A 140 -3.28 9.89 -13.19
C ASN A 140 -2.74 8.54 -12.70
N GLY A 141 -1.57 8.54 -12.02
CA GLY A 141 -1.07 7.40 -11.28
C GLY A 141 0.09 6.65 -11.92
N GLY A 142 0.81 7.30 -12.84
CA GLY A 142 2.00 6.75 -13.48
C GLY A 142 3.24 6.76 -12.59
N PRO A 143 4.29 6.01 -12.93
CA PRO A 143 4.50 5.40 -14.25
C PRO A 143 3.65 4.16 -14.50
N ILE A 144 3.28 3.41 -13.45
CA ILE A 144 2.45 2.20 -13.56
C ILE A 144 1.24 2.28 -12.63
N LYS A 145 0.07 1.95 -13.18
CA LYS A 145 -1.20 1.87 -12.46
C LYS A 145 -1.81 0.47 -12.59
N LEU A 146 -2.30 -0.07 -11.48
CA LEU A 146 -3.13 -1.26 -11.47
C LEU A 146 -4.56 -0.90 -11.90
N VAL A 147 -5.06 -1.55 -12.93
CA VAL A 147 -6.43 -1.38 -13.45
C VAL A 147 -7.13 -2.73 -13.43
N ILE A 148 -8.34 -2.78 -12.86
CA ILE A 148 -9.11 -4.02 -12.71
C ILE A 148 -10.56 -3.74 -13.15
N PRO A 149 -10.90 -3.86 -14.45
CA PRO A 149 -12.12 -3.33 -15.04
C PRO A 149 -13.43 -3.77 -14.37
N ASP A 150 -13.46 -4.96 -13.78
CA ASP A 150 -14.60 -5.57 -13.10
C ASP A 150 -14.66 -5.25 -11.60
N GLN A 151 -13.73 -4.46 -11.07
CA GLN A 151 -13.67 -4.03 -9.68
C GLN A 151 -13.91 -2.52 -9.52
N PRO A 152 -14.42 -2.06 -8.35
CA PRO A 152 -14.58 -0.64 -8.05
C PRO A 152 -13.27 0.15 -8.19
N GLY A 153 -13.36 1.39 -8.69
CA GLY A 153 -12.19 2.22 -9.00
C GLY A 153 -11.30 2.54 -7.80
N LYS A 154 -11.80 2.41 -6.56
CA LYS A 154 -11.00 2.56 -5.33
C LYS A 154 -9.93 1.46 -5.16
N LEU A 155 -10.06 0.36 -5.89
CA LEU A 155 -9.11 -0.77 -5.91
C LEU A 155 -8.08 -0.64 -7.05
N TRP A 156 -8.17 0.42 -7.87
CA TRP A 156 -7.24 0.65 -8.97
C TRP A 156 -6.08 1.49 -8.44
N LEU A 157 -5.01 0.81 -8.02
CA LEU A 157 -3.89 1.43 -7.33
C LEU A 157 -3.01 2.25 -8.30
N LYS A 158 -2.79 3.51 -7.95
CA LYS A 158 -1.88 4.44 -8.62
C LYS A 158 -0.47 4.29 -8.06
N TRP A 159 0.55 4.67 -8.83
CA TRP A 159 1.94 4.73 -8.37
C TRP A 159 2.46 3.39 -7.85
N LEU A 160 2.10 2.30 -8.53
CA LEU A 160 2.44 0.95 -8.09
C LEU A 160 3.95 0.81 -7.96
N SER A 161 4.43 0.48 -6.76
CA SER A 161 5.86 0.33 -6.45
C SER A 161 6.21 -1.09 -5.99
N GLU A 162 5.29 -1.81 -5.34
CA GLU A 162 5.54 -3.17 -4.85
C GLU A 162 4.35 -4.12 -5.04
N ILE A 163 4.65 -5.38 -5.32
CA ILE A 163 3.72 -6.52 -5.40
C ILE A 163 4.20 -7.59 -4.42
N LYS A 164 3.44 -7.84 -3.35
CA LYS A 164 3.74 -8.90 -2.37
C LYS A 164 2.77 -10.07 -2.59
N LEU A 165 3.34 -11.24 -2.85
CA LEU A 165 2.62 -12.50 -3.10
C LEU A 165 2.45 -13.26 -1.79
N ILE A 166 1.21 -13.56 -1.42
CA ILE A 166 0.88 -14.14 -0.12
C ILE A 166 0.11 -15.45 -0.32
N GLY A 167 0.60 -16.53 0.28
CA GLY A 167 -0.05 -17.84 0.26
C GLY A 167 -1.04 -18.02 1.41
N ASP A 168 -1.92 -19.03 1.32
CA ASP A 168 -2.98 -19.30 2.31
C ASP A 168 -2.42 -19.61 3.70
N GLU A 169 -1.29 -20.32 3.78
CA GLU A 169 -0.71 -20.72 5.07
C GLU A 169 0.15 -19.64 5.75
N ASN A 170 0.42 -18.54 5.06
CA ASN A 170 1.40 -17.54 5.49
C ASN A 170 0.76 -16.24 5.98
N ALA A 171 -0.53 -16.28 6.30
CA ALA A 171 -1.26 -15.13 6.80
C ALA A 171 -2.39 -15.49 7.77
N VAL A 172 -2.75 -14.50 8.59
CA VAL A 172 -4.04 -14.44 9.28
C VAL A 172 -4.97 -13.54 8.49
N VAL A 173 -6.19 -14.00 8.20
CA VAL A 173 -7.20 -13.20 7.48
C VAL A 173 -8.27 -12.72 8.45
N ILE A 174 -8.48 -11.41 8.51
CA ILE A 174 -9.55 -10.77 9.29
C ILE A 174 -10.65 -10.34 8.34
N HIS A 175 -11.86 -10.87 8.54
CA HIS A 175 -13.02 -10.63 7.67
C HIS A 175 -14.35 -10.78 8.43
N GLY A 176 -15.47 -10.74 7.69
CA GLY A 176 -16.83 -10.80 8.23
C GLY A 176 -17.52 -9.45 8.13
N LYS A 177 -18.12 -8.97 9.23
CA LYS A 177 -18.73 -7.64 9.37
C LYS A 177 -17.67 -6.55 9.46
N THR A 178 -16.98 -6.32 8.35
CA THR A 178 -15.85 -5.41 8.23
C THR A 178 -15.94 -4.61 6.93
N LYS A 179 -15.48 -3.36 6.92
CA LYS A 179 -15.37 -2.59 5.66
C LYS A 179 -14.16 -2.99 4.81
N VAL A 180 -13.17 -3.66 5.40
CA VAL A 180 -11.92 -4.07 4.75
C VAL A 180 -11.50 -5.46 5.25
N THR A 181 -11.28 -6.39 4.31
CA THR A 181 -10.58 -7.65 4.62
C THR A 181 -9.11 -7.36 4.86
N VAL A 182 -8.58 -7.75 6.01
CA VAL A 182 -7.17 -7.56 6.35
C VAL A 182 -6.45 -8.90 6.26
N VAL A 183 -5.36 -8.94 5.51
CA VAL A 183 -4.46 -10.08 5.45
C VAL A 183 -3.18 -9.68 6.17
N VAL A 184 -2.79 -10.42 7.20
CA VAL A 184 -1.63 -10.12 8.06
C VAL A 184 -0.59 -11.22 7.91
N THR A 185 0.60 -10.89 7.42
CA THR A 185 1.73 -11.83 7.32
C THR A 185 2.64 -11.75 8.54
N ARG A 186 3.57 -12.70 8.70
CA ARG A 186 4.56 -12.66 9.79
C ARG A 186 5.45 -11.43 9.70
N GLU A 187 5.86 -11.05 8.48
CA GLU A 187 6.67 -9.85 8.26
C GLU A 187 5.93 -8.59 8.68
N ASP A 188 4.60 -8.53 8.47
CA ASP A 188 3.79 -7.39 8.91
C ASP A 188 3.78 -7.28 10.44
N ILE A 189 3.69 -8.43 11.15
CA ILE A 189 3.79 -8.47 12.61
C ILE A 189 5.18 -8.04 13.06
N ASP A 190 6.24 -8.58 12.45
CA ASP A 190 7.62 -8.24 12.80
C ASP A 190 7.94 -6.76 12.56
N GLU A 191 7.36 -6.14 11.53
CA GLU A 191 7.48 -4.71 11.28
C GLU A 191 6.74 -3.90 12.35
N LEU A 192 5.49 -4.25 12.67
CA LEU A 192 4.71 -3.57 13.70
C LEU A 192 5.32 -3.76 15.10
N MET A 193 5.97 -4.88 15.38
CA MET A 193 6.69 -5.14 16.63
C MET A 193 7.75 -4.08 16.92
N LYS A 194 8.40 -3.51 15.88
CA LYS A 194 9.45 -2.49 16.05
C LYS A 194 8.93 -1.18 16.63
N SER A 195 7.63 -0.89 16.47
CA SER A 195 7.03 0.38 16.90
C SER A 195 5.94 0.21 17.95
N PHE A 196 5.27 -0.93 17.97
CA PHE A 196 4.08 -1.18 18.78
C PHE A 196 4.15 -2.49 19.57
N GLY A 197 5.27 -3.22 19.51
CA GLY A 197 5.43 -4.47 20.23
C GLY A 197 5.26 -4.27 21.74
N MET A 198 4.56 -5.20 22.39
CA MET A 198 4.34 -5.19 23.83
C MET A 198 4.49 -6.59 24.43
N GLU A 199 4.78 -6.62 25.73
CA GLU A 199 4.83 -7.85 26.51
C GLU A 199 3.62 -7.96 27.44
N VAL A 200 3.11 -9.17 27.57
CA VAL A 200 1.93 -9.49 28.36
C VAL A 200 2.24 -10.71 29.22
N THR A 201 2.25 -10.52 30.54
CA THR A 201 2.47 -11.60 31.50
C THR A 201 1.14 -12.05 32.09
N VAL A 202 0.91 -13.36 32.08
CA VAL A 202 -0.34 -14.00 32.52
C VAL A 202 -0.03 -15.26 33.32
N GLU A 203 -0.87 -15.56 34.31
CA GLU A 203 -0.76 -16.81 35.06
C GLU A 203 -1.45 -17.94 34.27
N LEU A 204 -0.68 -18.97 33.91
CA LEU A 204 -1.15 -20.18 33.26
C LEU A 204 -0.75 -21.39 34.10
N ARG A 205 -1.75 -22.12 34.60
CA ARG A 205 -1.53 -23.36 35.38
C ARG A 205 -0.61 -23.17 36.60
N GLY A 206 -0.67 -22.01 37.25
CA GLY A 206 0.15 -21.67 38.41
C GLY A 206 1.55 -21.13 38.08
N GLU A 207 1.86 -20.93 36.81
CA GLU A 207 3.12 -20.35 36.36
C GLU A 207 2.88 -19.02 35.62
N ASN A 208 3.72 -18.02 35.88
CA ASN A 208 3.69 -16.78 35.11
C ASN A 208 4.38 -16.99 33.77
N VAL A 209 3.64 -16.78 32.69
CA VAL A 209 4.12 -16.89 31.32
C VAL A 209 4.03 -15.52 30.65
N THR A 210 5.10 -15.08 30.00
CA THR A 210 5.15 -13.82 29.24
C THR A 210 5.06 -14.10 27.76
N PHE A 211 4.18 -13.37 27.07
CA PHE A 211 4.03 -13.36 25.63
C PHE A 211 4.46 -12.00 25.07
N SER A 212 5.00 -11.99 23.85
CA SER A 212 5.35 -10.78 23.12
C SER A 212 4.61 -10.74 21.80
N GLY A 213 4.03 -9.60 21.46
CA GLY A 213 3.21 -9.46 20.27
C GLY A 213 2.75 -8.03 20.03
N VAL A 214 1.97 -7.86 18.97
CA VAL A 214 1.41 -6.57 18.55
C VAL A 214 -0.01 -6.47 19.10
N PRO A 215 -0.44 -5.31 19.63
CA PRO A 215 -1.82 -5.10 20.09
C PRO A 215 -2.83 -5.54 19.02
N LEU A 216 -3.72 -6.47 19.38
CA LEU A 216 -4.70 -7.04 18.46
C LEU A 216 -5.59 -5.95 17.85
N LYS A 217 -5.88 -4.92 18.65
CA LYS A 217 -6.66 -3.75 18.26
C LYS A 217 -6.13 -3.06 17.01
N LEU A 218 -4.82 -3.02 16.76
CA LEU A 218 -4.26 -2.39 15.55
C LEU A 218 -4.74 -3.08 14.27
N PHE A 219 -4.89 -4.40 14.30
CA PHE A 219 -5.38 -5.16 13.16
C PHE A 219 -6.91 -5.03 13.02
N LEU A 220 -7.63 -5.02 14.14
CA LEU A 220 -9.08 -4.82 14.16
C LEU A 220 -9.46 -3.43 13.65
N ASP A 221 -8.76 -2.38 14.07
CA ASP A 221 -8.96 -1.01 13.59
C ASP A 221 -8.77 -0.91 12.07
N LYS A 222 -7.76 -1.61 11.52
CA LYS A 222 -7.51 -1.68 10.06
C LYS A 222 -8.66 -2.36 9.31
N ALA A 223 -9.31 -3.35 9.91
CA ALA A 223 -10.46 -4.05 9.32
C ALA A 223 -11.72 -3.17 9.26
N ARG A 224 -11.78 -2.12 10.08
CA ARG A 224 -12.92 -1.19 10.20
C ARG A 224 -14.23 -1.99 10.43
N PRO A 225 -14.40 -2.59 11.61
CA PRO A 225 -15.56 -3.40 11.95
C PRO A 225 -16.86 -2.58 11.84
N ASP A 226 -17.96 -3.24 11.53
CA ASP A 226 -19.27 -2.60 11.49
C ASP A 226 -19.78 -2.32 12.91
N ASP A 227 -20.56 -1.25 13.10
CA ASP A 227 -21.07 -0.82 14.41
C ASP A 227 -21.98 -1.87 15.09
N ASP A 228 -22.50 -2.82 14.31
CA ASP A 228 -23.36 -3.93 14.76
C ASP A 228 -22.61 -5.28 14.86
N ALA A 229 -21.28 -5.25 14.91
CA ALA A 229 -20.46 -6.41 15.25
C ALA A 229 -20.69 -6.83 16.71
N VAL A 230 -21.04 -8.10 16.91
CA VAL A 230 -21.40 -8.66 18.23
C VAL A 230 -20.37 -9.68 18.68
N ASN A 231 -19.85 -10.49 17.77
CA ASN A 231 -18.94 -11.59 18.12
C ASN A 231 -17.66 -11.55 17.31
N ILE A 232 -16.62 -12.16 17.87
CA ILE A 232 -15.35 -12.39 17.21
C ILE A 232 -14.98 -13.86 17.34
N THR A 233 -14.67 -14.50 16.22
CA THR A 233 -14.30 -15.91 16.17
C THR A 233 -12.88 -16.06 15.66
N PHE A 234 -12.04 -16.70 16.45
CA PHE A 234 -10.67 -17.06 16.10
C PHE A 234 -10.66 -18.50 15.59
N ILE A 235 -10.10 -18.75 14.40
CA ILE A 235 -10.08 -20.06 13.76
C ILE A 235 -8.64 -20.46 13.45
N ALA A 236 -8.21 -21.61 13.96
CA ALA A 236 -6.91 -22.20 13.70
C ALA A 236 -6.88 -22.98 12.37
N LYS A 237 -5.67 -23.26 11.89
CA LYS A 237 -5.44 -24.09 10.69
C LYS A 237 -6.01 -25.51 10.79
N ASP A 238 -6.07 -26.07 12.00
CA ASP A 238 -6.62 -27.41 12.25
C ASP A 238 -8.16 -27.43 12.38
N GLY A 239 -8.81 -26.26 12.24
CA GLY A 239 -10.25 -26.08 12.38
C GLY A 239 -10.73 -25.85 13.80
N TYR A 240 -9.84 -25.85 14.81
CA TYR A 240 -10.21 -25.42 16.15
C TYR A 240 -10.66 -23.96 16.13
N SER A 241 -11.73 -23.63 16.85
CA SER A 241 -12.22 -22.26 16.93
C SER A 241 -12.69 -21.87 18.32
N ALA A 242 -12.60 -20.58 18.60
CA ALA A 242 -13.13 -19.96 19.81
C ALA A 242 -13.85 -18.66 19.46
N THR A 243 -15.08 -18.53 19.93
CA THR A 243 -15.91 -17.33 19.75
C THR A 243 -16.08 -16.59 21.07
N LEU A 244 -15.94 -15.27 21.03
CA LEU A 244 -16.07 -14.36 22.16
C LEU A 244 -16.97 -13.17 21.79
N ASP A 245 -17.35 -12.39 22.81
CA ASP A 245 -17.94 -11.07 22.61
C ASP A 245 -16.92 -10.15 21.93
N PHE A 246 -17.33 -9.45 20.87
CA PHE A 246 -16.44 -8.61 20.08
C PHE A 246 -15.90 -7.44 20.89
N MET A 247 -16.75 -6.75 21.67
CA MET A 247 -16.35 -5.56 22.42
C MET A 247 -15.42 -5.91 23.59
N ALA A 248 -15.67 -7.03 24.28
CA ALA A 248 -14.78 -7.52 25.32
C ALA A 248 -13.35 -7.75 24.81
N VAL A 249 -13.19 -8.21 23.56
CA VAL A 249 -11.87 -8.40 22.94
C VAL A 249 -11.32 -7.07 22.37
N TYR A 250 -12.16 -6.29 21.71
CA TYR A 250 -11.76 -5.03 21.05
C TYR A 250 -11.29 -3.96 22.05
N GLU A 251 -11.89 -3.91 23.24
CA GLU A 251 -11.51 -3.00 24.32
C GLU A 251 -10.37 -3.53 25.20
N ASN A 252 -9.92 -4.77 24.99
CA ASN A 252 -8.83 -5.37 25.76
C ASN A 252 -7.47 -4.84 25.29
N ASP A 253 -6.93 -3.86 26.01
CA ASP A 253 -5.64 -3.21 25.74
C ASP A 253 -4.42 -4.14 25.90
N LYS A 254 -4.62 -5.36 26.44
CA LYS A 254 -3.59 -6.40 26.58
C LYS A 254 -3.77 -7.55 25.60
N ALA A 255 -4.80 -7.53 24.75
CA ALA A 255 -4.95 -8.54 23.72
C ALA A 255 -3.90 -8.33 22.64
N ILE A 256 -3.15 -9.38 22.30
CA ILE A 256 -2.06 -9.33 21.32
C ILE A 256 -2.16 -10.45 20.29
N LEU A 257 -1.63 -10.18 19.10
CA LEU A 257 -1.29 -11.18 18.09
C LEU A 257 0.23 -11.34 18.06
N THR A 258 0.71 -12.56 18.27
CA THR A 258 2.14 -12.87 18.36
C THR A 258 2.73 -13.21 16.98
N PRO A 259 4.07 -13.11 16.81
CA PRO A 259 4.75 -13.48 15.56
C PRO A 259 4.54 -14.94 15.14
N ASP A 260 4.24 -15.86 16.08
CA ASP A 260 3.90 -17.26 15.80
C ASP A 260 2.44 -17.47 15.35
N PHE A 261 1.66 -16.41 15.13
CA PHE A 261 0.22 -16.44 14.84
C PHE A 261 -0.58 -17.08 15.98
N ARG A 262 -0.37 -16.60 17.21
CA ARG A 262 -1.22 -16.89 18.35
C ARG A 262 -1.91 -15.62 18.81
N VAL A 263 -3.21 -15.73 19.08
CA VAL A 263 -3.90 -14.69 19.83
C VAL A 263 -3.78 -14.97 21.33
N VAL A 264 -3.44 -13.95 22.12
CA VAL A 264 -3.41 -14.00 23.58
C VAL A 264 -4.34 -12.92 24.10
N ILE A 265 -5.34 -13.30 24.90
CA ILE A 265 -6.42 -12.41 25.35
C ILE A 265 -6.52 -12.49 26.89
N PRO A 266 -5.68 -11.76 27.63
CA PRO A 266 -5.68 -11.80 29.10
C PRO A 266 -7.06 -11.50 29.68
N GLY A 267 -7.44 -12.23 30.73
CA GLY A 267 -8.77 -12.17 31.33
C GLY A 267 -9.75 -13.19 30.75
N GLU A 268 -9.52 -13.63 29.51
CA GLU A 268 -10.31 -14.71 28.89
C GLU A 268 -9.71 -16.10 29.18
N PRO A 269 -10.54 -17.17 29.22
CA PRO A 269 -10.04 -18.52 29.43
C PRO A 269 -9.00 -18.92 28.39
N SER A 270 -7.85 -19.47 28.78
CA SER A 270 -6.74 -19.77 27.87
C SER A 270 -7.06 -20.69 26.68
N ARG A 271 -8.18 -21.41 26.71
CA ARG A 271 -8.72 -22.15 25.55
C ARG A 271 -9.12 -21.23 24.38
N THR A 272 -9.39 -19.95 24.63
CA THR A 272 -9.71 -18.95 23.60
C THR A 272 -8.45 -18.36 22.96
N TRP A 273 -7.27 -18.67 23.48
CA TRP A 273 -5.99 -18.18 22.97
C TRP A 273 -5.49 -19.10 21.85
N VAL A 274 -6.15 -18.97 20.70
CA VAL A 274 -5.96 -19.83 19.54
C VAL A 274 -4.54 -19.71 18.99
N LYS A 275 -3.89 -20.86 18.79
CA LYS A 275 -2.58 -21.01 18.14
C LYS A 275 -2.77 -21.35 16.67
N ASP A 276 -1.70 -21.21 15.88
CA ASP A 276 -1.74 -21.48 14.43
C ASP A 276 -2.95 -20.81 13.78
N LEU A 277 -3.20 -19.57 14.19
CA LEU A 277 -4.35 -18.78 13.80
C LEU A 277 -4.35 -18.62 12.28
N LYS A 278 -5.50 -18.88 11.67
CA LYS A 278 -5.73 -18.74 10.23
C LYS A 278 -6.67 -17.58 9.95
N GLU A 279 -7.75 -17.48 10.71
CA GLU A 279 -8.80 -16.49 10.47
C GLU A 279 -9.29 -15.83 11.76
N ILE A 280 -9.70 -14.57 11.63
CA ILE A 280 -10.46 -13.82 12.61
C ILE A 280 -11.74 -13.38 11.92
N VAL A 281 -12.88 -13.91 12.35
CA VAL A 281 -14.19 -13.60 11.77
C VAL A 281 -14.95 -12.71 12.73
N ILE A 282 -15.26 -11.49 12.31
CA ILE A 282 -16.10 -10.54 13.05
C ILE A 282 -17.55 -10.74 12.58
N GLY A 283 -18.46 -11.03 13.50
CA GLY A 283 -19.86 -11.41 13.21
C GLY A 283 -20.90 -10.51 13.84
#